data_AF-A0A1G3AA95-F1
#
_entry.id   AF-A0A1G3AA95-F1
#
_cell.length_a   1.000
_cell.length_b   1.000
_cell.length_c   1.000
_cell.angle_alpha   90.00
_cell.angle_beta   90.00
_cell.angle_gamma   90.00
#
_symmetry.space_group_name_H-M   'P 1'
#
loop_
_entity.id
_entity.type
_entity.pdbx_description
1 polymer ?
#
loop_
_entity_poly.entity_id
_entity_poly.type
_entity_poly.pdbx_seq_one_letter_code
_entity_poly.pdbx_strand_id
1 'polypeptide(L)' 'MFVWARIPEPWASQMTSFDFAMKLLEEADVVASPGAAFGPAGEGYLRLALVENENRLRQAVRQIGRCLGTKVGAKT' A
#
# COMPACT_ATOMS: atom_id res chain seq x y z
N MET A 1 10.73 -3.64 -11.52
CA MET A 1 10.82 -4.43 -10.27
C MET A 1 9.66 -4.02 -9.38
N PHE A 2 8.80 -4.95 -9.01
CA PHE A 2 7.54 -4.64 -8.33
C PHE A 2 7.24 -5.68 -7.25
N VAL A 3 6.57 -5.24 -6.19
CA VAL A 3 5.96 -6.10 -5.19
C VAL A 3 4.45 -6.05 -5.39
N TRP A 4 3.82 -7.21 -5.56
CA TRP A 4 2.36 -7.33 -5.49
C TRP A 4 1.98 -7.64 -4.04
N ALA A 5 1.43 -6.62 -3.38
CA ALA A 5 1.05 -6.71 -1.98
C ALA A 5 -0.46 -6.93 -1.89
N ARG A 6 -0.88 -8.01 -1.23
CA ARG A 6 -2.29 -8.20 -0.89
C ARG A 6 -2.71 -7.13 0.12
N ILE A 7 -3.86 -6.50 -0.10
CA ILE A 7 -4.45 -5.57 0.86
C ILE A 7 -4.79 -6.36 2.12
N PRO A 8 -4.37 -5.91 3.32
CA PRO A 8 -4.65 -6.62 4.55
C PRO A 8 -6.09 -6.43 5.00
N GLU A 9 -6.62 -7.41 5.74
CA GLU A 9 -7.86 -7.20 6.50
C GLU A 9 -7.65 -6.17 7.62
N PRO A 10 -8.69 -5.39 7.99
CA PRO A 10 -10.06 -5.45 7.49
C PRO A 10 -10.31 -4.69 6.17
N TRP A 11 -9.28 -4.04 5.62
CA TRP A 11 -9.43 -3.13 4.48
C TRP A 11 -9.85 -3.84 3.19
N ALA A 12 -9.33 -5.04 2.95
CA ALA A 12 -9.68 -5.83 1.77
C ALA A 12 -11.17 -6.20 1.70
N SER A 13 -11.85 -6.32 2.84
CA SER A 13 -13.30 -6.55 2.91
C SER A 13 -14.14 -5.27 2.89
N GLN A 14 -13.54 -4.09 3.10
CA GLN A 14 -14.25 -2.83 3.29
C GLN A 14 -14.21 -1.90 2.07
N MET A 15 -13.20 -2.02 1.21
CA MET A 15 -13.00 -1.11 0.09
C MET A 15 -12.28 -1.78 -1.07
N THR A 16 -12.43 -1.21 -2.27
CA THR A 16 -11.76 -1.74 -3.45
C THR A 16 -10.26 -1.41 -3.43
N SER A 17 -9.49 -2.09 -4.30
CA SER A 17 -8.07 -1.80 -4.48
C SER A 17 -7.81 -0.36 -4.93
N PHE A 18 -8.75 0.26 -5.65
CA PHE A 18 -8.70 1.66 -6.05
C PHE A 18 -8.91 2.60 -4.85
N ASP A 19 -9.96 2.38 -4.08
CA ASP A 19 -10.27 3.18 -2.89
C ASP A 19 -9.13 3.09 -1.86
N PHE A 20 -8.56 1.91 -1.68
CA PHE A 20 -7.41 1.73 -0.79
C PHE A 20 -6.17 2.47 -1.30
N ALA A 21 -5.90 2.49 -2.61
CA ALA A 21 -4.82 3.28 -3.18
C ALA A 21 -5.03 4.78 -2.98
N MET A 22 -6.27 5.27 -3.12
CA MET A 22 -6.63 6.67 -2.84
C MET A 22 -6.47 7.01 -1.37
N LYS A 23 -6.88 6.13 -0.45
CA LYS A 23 -6.65 6.29 0.99
C LYS A 23 -5.16 6.45 1.32
N LEU A 24 -4.29 5.62 0.73
CA LEU A 24 -2.84 5.74 0.95
C LEU A 24 -2.28 7.06 0.40
N LEU A 25 -2.80 7.54 -0.73
CA LEU A 25 -2.41 8.83 -1.27
C LEU A 25 -2.81 9.97 -0.32
N GLU A 26 -4.07 9.99 0.12
CA GLU A 26 -4.66 11.09 0.89
C GLU A 26 -4.21 11.11 2.36
N GLU A 27 -4.05 9.96 2.99
CA GLU A 27 -3.78 9.87 4.43
C GLU A 27 -2.33 9.46 4.78
N ALA A 28 -1.64 8.80 3.83
CA ALA A 28 -0.27 8.34 4.01
C ALA A 28 0.75 9.10 3.16
N ASP A 29 0.34 9.98 2.24
CA ASP A 29 1.24 10.62 1.26
C ASP A 29 2.01 9.59 0.40
N VAL A 30 1.40 8.41 0.14
CA VAL A 30 2.02 7.33 -0.63
C VAL A 30 1.15 6.98 -1.83
N VAL A 31 1.70 7.17 -3.03
CA VAL A 31 1.09 6.70 -4.28
C VAL A 31 1.37 5.22 -4.47
N ALA A 32 0.32 4.43 -4.72
CA ALA A 32 0.40 3.03 -5.13
C ALA A 32 -0.45 2.78 -6.38
N SER A 33 -0.07 1.80 -7.20
CA SER A 33 -0.93 1.39 -8.33
C SER A 33 -1.98 0.40 -7.84
N PRO A 34 -3.29 0.69 -8.00
CA PRO A 34 -4.34 -0.25 -7.61
C PRO A 34 -4.31 -1.48 -8.51
N GLY A 35 -4.49 -2.67 -7.93
CA GLY A 35 -4.41 -3.92 -8.68
C GLY A 35 -5.50 -4.07 -9.74
N ALA A 36 -6.69 -3.50 -9.51
CA ALA A 36 -7.77 -3.46 -10.51
C ALA A 36 -7.38 -2.79 -11.83
N ALA A 37 -6.43 -1.84 -11.82
CA ALA A 37 -5.93 -1.22 -13.05
C ALA A 37 -5.19 -2.21 -13.98
N PHE A 38 -4.87 -3.42 -13.50
CA PHE A 38 -4.26 -4.51 -14.26
C PHE A 38 -5.24 -5.64 -14.61
N GLY A 39 -6.54 -5.42 -14.36
CA GLY A 39 -7.62 -6.37 -14.66
C GLY A 39 -8.28 -6.95 -13.40
N PRO A 40 -9.42 -7.66 -13.54
CA PRO A 40 -10.23 -8.12 -12.41
C PRO A 40 -9.48 -9.03 -11.43
N ALA A 41 -8.51 -9.81 -11.91
CA ALA A 41 -7.69 -10.70 -11.08
C ALA A 41 -6.72 -9.94 -10.14
N GLY A 42 -6.51 -8.64 -10.37
CA GLY A 42 -5.69 -7.79 -9.51
C GLY A 42 -6.46 -7.17 -8.34
N GLU A 43 -7.78 -7.32 -8.27
CA GLU A 43 -8.58 -6.78 -7.18
C GLU A 43 -8.13 -7.35 -5.82
N GLY A 44 -8.14 -6.52 -4.77
CA GLY A 44 -7.57 -6.87 -3.47
C GLY A 44 -6.04 -6.81 -3.38
N TYR A 45 -5.33 -6.34 -4.42
CA TYR A 45 -3.87 -6.14 -4.40
C TYR A 45 -3.47 -4.70 -4.75
N LEU A 46 -2.27 -4.33 -4.33
CA LEU A 46 -1.54 -3.16 -4.80
C LEU A 46 -0.25 -3.61 -5.52
N ARG A 47 0.14 -2.87 -6.55
CA ARG A 47 1.47 -2.99 -7.16
C ARG A 47 2.36 -1.85 -6.66
N LEU A 48 3.41 -2.20 -5.93
CA LEU A 48 4.39 -1.27 -5.38
C LEU A 48 5.68 -1.32 -6.20
N ALA A 49 6.12 -0.17 -6.70
CA ALA A 49 7.35 -0.06 -7.48
C ALA A 49 8.56 0.18 -6.57
N LEU A 50 9.61 -0.63 -6.73
CA LEU A 50 10.87 -0.47 -6.01
C LEU A 50 11.83 0.42 -6.82
N VAL A 51 11.41 1.66 -7.05
CA VAL A 51 12.12 2.62 -7.94
C VAL A 51 12.74 3.79 -7.17
N GLU A 52 12.42 3.91 -5.89
CA GLU A 52 12.93 4.93 -4.98
C GLU A 52 14.10 4.39 -4.15
N ASN A 53 14.90 5.29 -3.58
CA ASN A 53 15.98 4.89 -2.66
C ASN A 53 15.45 4.30 -1.35
N GLU A 54 16.31 3.59 -0.63
CA GLU A 54 15.96 2.90 0.61
C GLU A 54 15.34 3.81 1.68
N ASN A 55 15.81 5.06 1.82
CA ASN A 55 15.28 6.00 2.80
C ASN A 55 13.83 6.39 2.48
N ARG A 56 13.52 6.62 1.19
CA ARG A 56 12.17 6.91 0.70
C ARG A 56 11.24 5.71 0.85
N LEU A 57 11.73 4.50 0.56
CA LEU A 57 10.95 3.27 0.78
C LEU A 57 10.65 3.05 2.27
N ARG A 58 11.63 3.26 3.16
CA ARG A 58 11.43 3.20 4.62
C ARG A 58 10.43 4.26 5.11
N GLN A 59 10.45 5.46 4.53
CA GLN A 59 9.46 6.50 4.82
C GLN A 59 8.05 6.05 4.43
N ALA A 60 7.86 5.53 3.22
CA ALA A 60 6.57 5.06 2.74
C ALA A 60 6.01 3.95 3.65
N VAL A 61 6.83 2.99 4.06
CA VAL A 61 6.41 1.92 4.99
C VAL A 61 5.92 2.49 6.34
N ARG A 62 6.62 3.48 6.91
CA ARG A 62 6.19 4.11 8.17
C ARG A 62 4.88 4.88 8.01
N GLN A 63 4.73 5.61 6.91
CA GLN A 63 3.50 6.37 6.62
C GLN A 63 2.30 5.44 6.44
N ILE A 64 2.46 4.36 5.67
CA ILE A 64 1.44 3.32 5.53
C ILE A 64 1.09 2.74 6.91
N GLY A 65 2.09 2.36 7.71
CA GLY A 65 1.85 1.84 9.06
C GLY A 65 1.04 2.78 9.95
N ARG A 66 1.35 4.08 9.93
CA ARG A 66 0.59 5.12 10.64
C ARG A 66 -0.86 5.20 10.14
N CYS A 67 -1.07 5.26 8.82
CA CYS A 67 -2.39 5.32 8.21
C CYS A 67 -3.25 4.10 8.58
N LEU A 68 -2.65 2.91 8.64
CA LEU A 68 -3.35 1.67 8.98
C LEU A 68 -3.44 1.40 10.49
N GLY A 69 -2.98 2.32 11.35
CA GLY A 69 -2.97 2.13 12.81
C GLY A 69 -2.08 0.98 13.28
N THR A 70 -1.14 0.53 12.44
CA THR A 70 -0.25 -0.61 12.73
C THR A 70 1.05 -0.09 13.34
N LYS A 71 1.47 -0.66 14.48
CA LYS A 71 2.83 -0.44 15.00
C LYS A 71 3.81 -1.14 14.05
N VAL A 72 4.49 -0.39 13.19
CA VAL A 72 5.62 -0.90 12.40
C VAL A 72 6.68 -1.32 13.41
N GLY A 73 6.88 -2.64 13.57
CA GLY A 73 7.83 -3.17 14.53
C GLY A 73 9.20 -2.55 14.32
N ALA A 74 9.67 -1.78 15.32
CA ALA A 74 11.06 -1.38 15.41
C ALA A 74 11.86 -2.67 15.54
N LYS A 75 12.61 -3.04 14.48
CA LYS A 75 13.66 -4.04 14.64
C LYS A 75 14.76 -3.40 15.49
N THR A 76 14.97 -3.98 16.67
CA THR A 76 16.23 -3.95 17.43
C THR A 76 17.41 -4.37 16.56
#